data_AF-A0A524L740-F1
#
_entry.id   AF-A0A524L740-F1
#
_cell.length_a   1.000
_cell.length_b   1.000
_cell.length_c   1.000
_cell.angle_alpha   90.00
_cell.angle_beta   90.00
_cell.angle_gamma   90.00
#
_symmetry.space_group_name_H-M   'P 1'
#
loop_
_entity.id
_entity.type
_entity.pdbx_description
1 polymer ?
#
loop_
_entity_poly.entity_id
_entity_poly.type
_entity_poly.pdbx_seq_one_letter_code
_entity_poly.pdbx_strand_id
1 'polypeptide(L)'
;QHKNKARALTILRARLLEAEEARQADERASERRSQVGSGERSEKIRTYNFPQSRVTDHRAGVTVHRLASIVEGELDELLDAVHLEMAARAETEAALAAETPPEP
;
A
#
# COMPACT_ATOMS: atom_id res chain seq x y z
N GLN A 1 -2.60 52.37 -12.37
CA GLN A 1 -2.19 51.07 -12.94
C GLN A 1 -1.60 50.11 -11.89
N HIS A 2 -0.76 50.58 -10.95
CA HIS A 2 -0.16 49.73 -9.89
C HIS A 2 -1.16 48.96 -9.01
N LYS A 3 -2.29 49.56 -8.62
CA LYS A 3 -3.32 48.90 -7.79
C LYS A 3 -3.98 47.69 -8.48
N ASN A 4 -4.20 47.76 -9.79
CA ASN A 4 -4.77 46.65 -10.56
C ASN A 4 -3.76 45.51 -10.72
N LYS A 5 -2.49 45.85 -10.95
CA LYS A 5 -1.40 44.86 -11.03
C LYS A 5 -1.22 44.13 -9.70
N ALA A 6 -1.23 44.85 -8.57
CA ALA A 6 -1.14 44.23 -7.24
C ALA A 6 -2.31 43.26 -6.99
N ARG A 7 -3.55 43.67 -7.27
CA ARG A 7 -4.74 42.83 -7.12
C ARG A 7 -4.69 41.59 -8.01
N ALA A 8 -4.25 41.74 -9.26
CA ALA A 8 -4.10 40.62 -10.19
C ALA A 8 -3.05 39.59 -9.70
N LEU A 9 -1.92 40.05 -9.17
CA LEU A 9 -0.88 39.17 -8.62
C LEU A 9 -1.35 38.43 -7.37
N THR A 10 -2.11 39.07 -6.48
CA THR A 10 -2.69 38.40 -5.31
C THR A 10 -3.64 37.28 -5.72
N ILE A 11 -4.52 37.54 -6.69
CA ILE A 11 -5.47 36.54 -7.23
C ILE A 11 -4.70 35.41 -7.92
N LEU A 12 -3.68 35.73 -8.72
CA LEU A 12 -2.86 34.72 -9.38
C LEU A 12 -2.15 33.82 -8.36
N ARG A 13 -1.56 34.41 -7.31
CA ARG A 13 -0.91 33.65 -6.24
C ARG A 13 -1.88 32.71 -5.53
N ALA A 14 -3.08 33.18 -5.19
CA ALA A 14 -4.10 32.37 -4.55
C ALA A 14 -4.50 31.18 -5.44
N ARG A 15 -4.77 31.41 -6.73
CA ARG A 15 -5.13 30.34 -7.67
C ARG A 15 -4.03 29.30 -7.87
N LEU A 16 -2.77 29.74 -7.94
CA LEU A 16 -1.63 28.84 -8.07
C LEU A 16 -1.46 27.98 -6.81
N LEU A 17 -1.66 28.56 -5.63
CA LEU A 17 -1.61 27.83 -4.37
C LEU A 17 -2.74 26.80 -4.29
N GLU A 18 -3.98 27.19 -4.59
CA GLU A 18 -5.13 26.28 -4.60
C GLU A 18 -4.92 25.11 -5.58
N ALA A 19 -4.37 25.37 -6.76
CA ALA A 19 -4.08 24.32 -7.75
C ALA A 19 -3.02 23.32 -7.25
N GLU A 20 -1.97 23.81 -6.60
CA GLU A 20 -0.92 22.97 -6.03
C GLU A 20 -1.43 22.14 -4.85
N GLU A 21 -2.20 22.74 -3.95
CA GLU A 21 -2.83 22.04 -2.82
C GLU A 21 -3.79 20.96 -3.30
N ALA A 22 -4.59 21.24 -4.33
CA ALA A 22 -5.47 20.27 -4.97
C ALA A 22 -4.68 19.10 -5.56
N ARG A 23 -3.60 19.39 -6.31
CA ARG A 23 -2.72 18.35 -6.87
C ARG A 23 -2.15 17.44 -5.78
N GLN A 24 -1.59 18.01 -4.71
CA GLN A 24 -1.04 17.24 -3.60
C GLN A 24 -2.11 16.43 -2.85
N ALA A 25 -3.34 16.96 -2.75
CA ALA A 25 -4.45 16.22 -2.16
C ALA A 25 -4.85 15.03 -3.04
N ASP A 26 -4.91 15.21 -4.35
CA ASP A 26 -5.25 14.17 -5.31
C ASP A 26 -4.20 13.07 -5.38
N GLU A 27 -2.91 13.41 -5.37
CA GLU A 27 -1.79 12.47 -5.29
C GLU A 27 -1.91 11.61 -4.02
N ARG A 28 -2.00 12.24 -2.85
CA ARG A 28 -2.17 11.51 -1.56
C ARG A 28 -3.45 10.67 -1.54
N ALA A 29 -4.54 11.18 -2.10
CA ALA A 29 -5.79 10.43 -2.16
C ALA A 29 -5.67 9.21 -3.07
N SER A 30 -4.93 9.33 -4.18
CA SER A 30 -4.64 8.23 -5.10
C SER A 30 -3.78 7.16 -4.44
N GLU A 31 -2.68 7.56 -3.79
CA GLU A 31 -1.80 6.65 -3.05
C GLU A 31 -2.54 5.92 -1.93
N ARG A 32 -3.39 6.62 -1.18
CA ARG A 32 -4.20 5.98 -0.14
C ARG A 32 -5.18 4.97 -0.73
N ARG A 33 -5.83 5.30 -1.85
CA ARG A 33 -6.74 4.38 -2.54
C ARG A 33 -6.01 3.13 -3.02
N SER A 34 -4.80 3.26 -3.56
CA SER A 34 -4.03 2.10 -4.02
C SER A 34 -3.54 1.22 -2.87
N GLN A 35 -3.24 1.79 -1.70
CA GLN A 35 -2.81 1.03 -0.52
C GLN A 35 -3.96 0.24 0.14
N VAL A 36 -5.17 0.80 0.17
CA VAL A 36 -6.33 0.16 0.81
C VAL A 36 -7.06 -0.78 -0.15
N GLY A 37 -6.96 -0.54 -1.45
CA GLY A 37 -7.66 -1.31 -2.48
C GLY A 37 -9.16 -1.00 -2.52
N SER A 38 -9.94 -2.00 -2.94
CA SER A 38 -11.41 -1.91 -3.03
C SER A 38 -12.12 -2.14 -1.69
N GLY A 39 -11.39 -2.64 -0.68
CA GLY A 39 -11.94 -3.03 0.62
C GLY A 39 -12.68 -4.37 0.59
N GLU A 40 -12.63 -5.09 -0.53
CA GLU A 40 -13.26 -6.40 -0.67
C GLU A 40 -12.56 -7.47 0.18
N ARG A 41 -13.34 -8.47 0.61
CA ARG A 41 -12.83 -9.54 1.49
C ARG A 41 -11.78 -10.42 0.82
N SER A 42 -11.75 -10.44 -0.52
CA SER A 42 -10.73 -11.12 -1.32
C SER A 42 -9.36 -10.46 -1.24
N GLU A 43 -9.30 -9.15 -0.97
CA GLU A 43 -8.07 -8.36 -0.90
C GLU A 43 -7.50 -8.28 0.52
N LYS A 44 -8.06 -9.05 1.46
CA LYS A 44 -7.60 -9.05 2.85
C LYS A 44 -6.12 -9.48 2.95
N ILE A 45 -5.34 -8.70 3.70
CA ILE A 45 -3.93 -9.01 3.96
C ILE A 45 -3.80 -10.16 4.96
N ARG A 46 -4.59 -10.16 6.04
CA ARG A 46 -4.50 -11.15 7.14
C ARG A 46 -5.86 -11.60 7.63
N THR A 47 -5.93 -12.80 8.20
CA THR A 47 -7.09 -13.30 8.95
C THR A 47 -6.66 -13.69 10.35
N TYR A 48 -7.22 -13.00 11.36
CA TYR A 48 -7.04 -13.32 12.78
C TYR A 48 -8.18 -14.23 13.24
N ASN A 49 -7.87 -15.46 13.64
CA ASN A 49 -8.85 -16.46 14.08
C ASN A 49 -8.64 -16.78 15.56
N PHE A 50 -9.48 -16.18 16.40
CA PHE A 50 -9.42 -16.33 17.87
C PHE A 50 -9.75 -17.75 18.36
N PRO A 51 -10.82 -18.42 17.90
CA PRO A 51 -11.12 -19.79 18.35
C PRO A 51 -9.98 -20.79 18.14
N GLN A 52 -9.17 -20.61 17.10
CA GLN A 52 -8.05 -21.49 16.77
C GLN A 52 -6.68 -20.86 17.05
N SER A 53 -6.65 -19.71 17.73
CA SER A 53 -5.44 -18.95 18.09
C SER A 53 -4.41 -18.80 16.96
N ARG A 54 -4.89 -18.56 15.72
CA ARG A 54 -4.02 -18.45 14.55
C ARG A 54 -4.18 -17.16 13.77
N VAL A 55 -3.11 -16.78 13.09
CA VAL A 55 -3.07 -15.68 12.12
C VAL A 55 -2.58 -16.24 10.79
N THR A 56 -3.30 -15.94 9.72
CA THR A 56 -2.89 -16.29 8.35
C THR A 56 -2.67 -15.01 7.55
N ASP A 57 -1.48 -14.81 7.00
CA ASP A 57 -1.18 -13.74 6.04
C ASP A 57 -1.38 -14.28 4.62
N HIS A 58 -2.31 -13.68 3.87
CA HIS A 58 -2.71 -14.16 2.54
C HIS A 58 -1.74 -13.71 1.44
N ARG A 59 -0.87 -12.73 1.70
CA ARG A 59 0.14 -12.29 0.71
C ARG A 59 1.19 -13.36 0.48
N ALA A 60 1.67 -13.94 1.58
CA ALA A 60 2.68 -15.00 1.59
C ALA A 60 2.08 -16.40 1.84
N GLY A 61 0.81 -16.52 2.20
CA GLY A 61 0.20 -17.82 2.57
C GLY A 61 0.73 -18.42 3.88
N VAL A 62 1.41 -17.61 4.70
CA VAL A 62 2.02 -18.03 5.97
C VAL A 62 0.95 -18.09 7.05
N THR A 63 0.96 -19.15 7.88
CA THR A 63 0.06 -19.29 9.03
C THR A 63 0.86 -19.53 10.31
N VAL A 64 0.56 -18.75 11.36
CA VAL A 64 1.19 -18.83 12.68
C VAL A 64 0.14 -19.11 13.75
N HIS A 65 0.45 -20.00 14.70
CA HIS A 65 -0.47 -20.45 15.77
C HIS A 65 -0.20 -19.77 17.12
N ARG A 66 0.15 -18.48 17.10
CA ARG A 66 0.49 -17.69 18.31
C ARG A 66 -0.21 -16.34 18.31
N LEU A 67 -1.53 -16.37 18.13
CA LEU A 67 -2.33 -15.14 18.03
C LEU A 67 -2.19 -14.21 19.24
N ALA A 68 -2.15 -14.75 20.46
CA ALA A 68 -2.06 -13.93 21.69
C ALA A 68 -0.81 -13.03 21.67
N SER A 69 0.37 -13.63 21.46
CA SER A 69 1.65 -12.92 21.32
C SER A 69 1.63 -11.88 20.19
N ILE A 70 1.05 -12.21 19.03
CA ILE A 70 0.96 -11.29 17.89
C ILE A 70 0.09 -10.08 18.23
N VAL A 71 -1.01 -10.27 18.95
CA VAL A 71 -1.89 -9.17 19.38
C VAL A 71 -1.23 -8.32 20.46
N GLU A 72 -0.37 -8.91 21.29
CA GLU A 72 0.41 -8.24 22.33
C GLU A 72 1.60 -7.44 21.77
N GLY A 73 1.97 -7.63 20.50
CA GLY A 73 2.98 -6.83 19.80
C GLY A 73 4.19 -7.61 19.29
N GLU A 74 4.26 -8.92 19.55
CA GLU A 74 5.34 -9.78 19.06
C GLU A 74 5.08 -10.19 17.59
N LEU A 75 5.31 -9.27 16.65
CA LEU A 75 5.08 -9.50 15.21
C LEU A 75 6.33 -9.94 14.44
N ASP A 76 7.51 -9.85 15.03
CA ASP A 76 8.80 -9.98 14.31
C ASP A 76 8.88 -11.28 13.50
N GLU A 77 8.61 -12.42 14.14
CA GLU A 77 8.67 -13.72 13.47
C GLU A 77 7.62 -13.88 12.35
N LEU A 78 6.46 -13.25 12.49
CA LEU A 78 5.44 -13.25 11.44
C LEU A 78 5.92 -12.40 10.25
N LEU A 79 6.50 -11.23 10.51
CA LEU A 79 6.99 -10.33 9.48
C LEU A 79 8.18 -10.95 8.74
N ASP A 80 9.12 -11.55 9.45
CA ASP A 80 10.27 -12.22 8.87
C ASP A 80 9.85 -13.37 7.95
N ALA A 81 8.92 -14.22 8.42
CA ALA A 81 8.39 -15.32 7.60
C ALA A 81 7.66 -14.81 6.35
N VAL A 82 6.88 -13.73 6.47
CA VAL A 82 6.19 -13.12 5.32
C VAL A 82 7.18 -12.50 4.33
N HIS A 83 8.19 -11.77 4.81
CA HIS A 83 9.20 -11.14 3.95
C HIS A 83 10.00 -12.18 3.18
N LEU A 84 10.44 -13.25 3.85
CA LEU A 84 11.19 -14.34 3.22
C LEU A 84 10.39 -15.00 2.09
N GLU A 85 9.14 -15.36 2.36
CA GLU A 85 8.27 -15.99 1.37
C GLU A 85 7.92 -15.07 0.20
N MET A 86 7.66 -13.78 0.46
CA MET A 86 7.41 -12.82 -0.63
C MET A 86 8.65 -12.57 -1.49
N ALA A 87 9.83 -12.49 -0.88
CA ALA A 87 11.08 -12.35 -1.63
C ALA A 87 11.35 -13.58 -2.51
N ALA A 88 11.19 -14.79 -1.94
CA ALA A 88 11.33 -16.03 -2.70
C ALA A 88 10.34 -16.10 -3.87
N ARG A 89 9.08 -15.70 -3.67
CA ARG A 89 8.09 -15.63 -4.76
C ARG A 89 8.48 -14.65 -5.84
N ALA A 90 8.91 -13.44 -5.47
CA ALA A 90 9.35 -12.43 -6.42
C ALA A 90 10.55 -12.91 -7.26
N GLU A 91 11.51 -13.61 -6.65
CA GLU A 91 12.63 -14.23 -7.37
C GLU A 91 12.16 -15.31 -8.35
N THR A 92 11.23 -16.19 -7.94
CA THR A 92 10.67 -17.21 -8.84
C THR A 92 9.86 -16.62 -9.99
N GLU A 93 9.08 -15.57 -9.74
CA GLU A 93 8.29 -14.88 -10.75
C GLU A 93 9.19 -14.14 -11.75
N ALA A 94 10.27 -13.50 -11.27
CA ALA A 94 11.30 -12.91 -12.13
C ALA A 94 12.01 -13.96 -13.01
N ALA A 95 12.26 -15.16 -12.48
CA ALA A 95 12.84 -16.26 -13.24
C ALA A 95 11.87 -16.78 -14.33
N LEU A 96 10.59 -16.95 -14.02
CA LEU A 96 9.54 -17.37 -14.96
C LEU A 96 9.28 -16.34 -16.07
N ALA A 97 9.33 -15.04 -15.74
CA ALA A 97 9.20 -13.96 -16.71
C ALA A 97 10.39 -13.90 -17.69
N ALA A 98 11.58 -14.32 -17.26
CA ALA A 98 12.76 -14.40 -18.13
C ALA A 98 12.71 -15.60 -19.11
N GLU A 99 11.87 -16.60 -18.84
CA GLU A 99 11.76 -17.82 -19.65
C GLU A 99 10.63 -17.78 -20.69
N THR A 100 9.76 -16.76 -20.66
CA THR A 100 8.65 -16.63 -21.63
C THR A 100 9.11 -15.82 -22.85
N PRO A 101 9.28 -16.43 -24.04
CA PRO A 101 9.61 -15.68 -25.24
C PRO A 101 8.46 -14.72 -25.58
N PRO A 102 8.72 -13.52 -26.12
CA PRO A 102 7.63 -12.72 -26.68
C PRO A 102 6.95 -13.54 -27.78
N GLU A 103 5.65 -13.80 -27.62
CA GLU A 103 4.84 -14.38 -28.70
C GLU A 103 4.95 -13.48 -29.95
N PRO A 104 4.99 -14.08 -31.15
CA PRO A 104 5.29 -13.38 -32.40
C PRO A 104 4.20 -12.38 -32.83
#